data_AF-A0A0G1CEA4-F1
#
_entry.id   AF-A0A0G1CEA4-F1
#
_cell.length_a   1.000
_cell.length_b   1.000
_cell.length_c   1.000
_cell.angle_alpha   90.00
_cell.angle_beta   90.00
_cell.angle_gamma   90.00
#
_symmetry.space_group_name_H-M   'P 1'
#
loop_
_entity.id
_entity.type
_entity.pdbx_description
1 polymer ?
#
loop_
_entity_poly.entity_id
_entity_poly.type
_entity_poly.pdbx_seq_one_letter_code
_entity_poly.pdbx_strand_id
1 'polypeptide(L)'
;MLEYLQKAEYQIESIQTKEIKRNPWPPFTTSTLQQAASNRFGWTAKRTMRGAQSLYEEGFITYHRTDSTNLSTEAVLAVRGFIRNVFGSNYLPPQARIYKTKSKVAQEAHEAIRPTDIETVSASDLKITANKNVKHLPEQLGRDAHLLYSLIWKRFLACQMREALFDQTSVAVSAKTVSTRYTFRASGSRLKFDGFLKLYERKTWENEEADSNQNQLPKLSESEILTLLKLMPRQKFTEPPTRLSKKRNANSLQLIWVLPSMIFWLSIFPIFLIFHSPPAWRMSWMR
;
A
#
# COMPACT_ATOMS: atom_id res chain seq x y z
N MET A 1 -20.15 29.49 -13.87
CA MET A 1 -18.91 29.07 -13.15
C MET A 1 -17.79 28.70 -14.12
N LEU A 2 -17.98 27.73 -15.02
CA LEU A 2 -16.95 27.32 -16.00
C LEU A 2 -16.45 28.49 -16.85
N GLU A 3 -17.35 29.33 -17.36
CA GLU A 3 -16.98 30.53 -18.14
C GLU A 3 -16.11 31.53 -17.34
N TYR A 4 -16.39 31.70 -16.05
CA TYR A 4 -15.57 32.55 -15.18
C TYR A 4 -14.17 31.96 -14.96
N LEU A 5 -14.07 30.64 -14.83
CA LEU A 5 -12.80 29.93 -14.67
C LEU A 5 -11.96 29.92 -15.96
N GLN A 6 -12.58 29.99 -17.14
CA GLN A 6 -11.85 30.10 -18.41
C GLN A 6 -11.06 31.41 -18.50
N LYS A 7 -11.55 32.48 -17.87
CA LYS A 7 -10.95 33.82 -17.86
C LYS A 7 -10.20 34.13 -16.56
N ALA A 8 -10.03 33.14 -15.69
CA ALA A 8 -9.36 33.34 -14.41
C ALA A 8 -7.85 33.41 -14.57
N GLU A 9 -7.21 34.23 -13.73
CA GLU A 9 -5.76 34.18 -13.56
C GLU A 9 -5.42 33.10 -12.52
N TYR A 10 -4.58 32.16 -12.93
CA TYR A 10 -4.14 31.06 -12.07
C TYR A 10 -2.75 31.35 -11.53
N GLN A 11 -2.60 31.24 -10.21
CA GLN A 11 -1.33 31.50 -9.53
C GLN A 11 -1.13 30.47 -8.42
N ILE A 12 0.09 29.98 -8.28
CA ILE A 12 0.46 29.14 -7.14
C ILE A 12 0.44 29.98 -5.86
N GLU A 13 -0.43 29.61 -4.93
CA GLU A 13 -0.58 30.28 -3.65
C GLU A 13 0.36 29.73 -2.60
N SER A 14 0.54 28.41 -2.54
CA SER A 14 1.48 27.78 -1.63
C SER A 14 1.92 26.39 -2.10
N ILE A 15 3.14 26.03 -1.73
CA ILE A 15 3.69 24.69 -1.96
C ILE A 15 4.17 24.14 -0.62
N GLN A 16 3.58 23.04 -0.17
CA GLN A 16 3.98 22.37 1.07
C GLN A 16 4.53 20.99 0.75
N THR A 17 5.78 20.73 1.09
CA THR A 17 6.38 19.39 0.97
C THR A 17 6.67 18.84 2.36
N LYS A 18 6.19 17.63 2.63
CA LYS A 18 6.42 16.90 3.88
C LYS A 18 6.90 15.49 3.61
N GLU A 19 7.82 15.01 4.44
CA GLU A 19 8.22 13.60 4.41
C GLU A 19 7.14 12.74 5.08
N ILE A 20 6.67 11.73 4.36
CA ILE A 20 5.73 10.71 4.86
C ILE A 20 6.42 9.36 4.91
N LYS A 21 6.15 8.64 6.00
CA LYS A 21 6.64 7.29 6.22
C LYS A 21 5.54 6.28 5.97
N ARG A 22 5.82 5.26 5.16
CA ARG A 22 4.97 4.08 5.02
C ARG A 22 5.63 2.91 5.75
N ASN A 23 4.97 2.44 6.80
CA ASN A 23 5.47 1.32 7.59
C ASN A 23 5.19 -0.03 6.89
N PRO A 24 6.08 -1.02 7.06
CA PRO A 24 5.81 -2.37 6.59
C PRO A 24 4.68 -3.01 7.39
N TRP A 25 3.91 -3.85 6.69
CA TRP A 25 2.84 -4.64 7.30
C TRP A 25 3.39 -5.69 8.28
N PRO A 26 2.59 -6.10 9.28
CA PRO A 26 2.94 -7.22 10.17
C PRO A 26 3.14 -8.53 9.39
N PRO A 27 3.82 -9.53 9.99
CA PRO A 27 3.84 -10.89 9.45
C PRO A 27 2.41 -11.45 9.39
N PHE A 28 2.23 -12.50 8.58
CA PHE A 28 0.89 -13.00 8.31
C PHE A 28 0.27 -13.75 9.50
N THR A 29 -1.00 -13.48 9.71
CA THR A 29 -1.97 -14.37 10.37
C THR A 29 -2.75 -15.13 9.31
N THR A 30 -3.58 -16.11 9.70
CA THR A 30 -4.45 -16.83 8.75
C THR A 30 -5.36 -15.88 7.98
N SER A 31 -6.01 -14.94 8.67
CA SER A 31 -6.96 -14.01 8.05
C SER A 31 -6.28 -13.04 7.08
N THR A 32 -5.09 -12.55 7.42
CA THR A 32 -4.34 -11.60 6.57
C THR A 32 -3.68 -12.30 5.38
N LEU A 33 -3.25 -13.55 5.54
CA LEU A 33 -2.76 -14.38 4.42
C LEU A 33 -3.86 -14.63 3.39
N GLN A 34 -5.06 -15.04 3.85
CA GLN A 34 -6.20 -15.28 2.97
C GLN A 34 -6.63 -14.01 2.22
N GLN A 35 -6.65 -12.86 2.90
CA GLN A 35 -6.96 -11.57 2.27
C GLN A 35 -5.91 -11.21 1.20
N ALA A 36 -4.62 -11.35 1.51
CA ALA A 36 -3.55 -11.04 0.56
C ALA A 36 -3.56 -11.99 -0.66
N ALA A 37 -3.80 -13.29 -0.47
CA ALA A 37 -3.92 -14.25 -1.57
C ALA A 37 -5.16 -14.00 -2.43
N SER A 38 -6.29 -13.62 -1.81
CA SER A 38 -7.50 -13.21 -2.52
C SER A 38 -7.26 -11.96 -3.38
N ASN A 39 -6.63 -10.93 -2.83
CA ASN A 39 -6.36 -9.69 -3.56
C ASN A 39 -5.36 -9.90 -4.69
N ARG A 40 -4.27 -10.62 -4.43
CA ARG A 40 -3.15 -10.76 -5.37
C ARG A 40 -3.40 -11.81 -6.45
N PHE A 41 -4.08 -12.90 -6.11
CA PHE A 41 -4.24 -14.05 -7.00
C PHE A 41 -5.69 -14.42 -7.31
N GLY A 42 -6.67 -13.71 -6.73
CA GLY A 42 -8.09 -14.04 -6.89
C GLY A 42 -8.50 -15.35 -6.22
N TRP A 43 -7.71 -15.83 -5.24
CA TRP A 43 -7.94 -17.13 -4.63
C TRP A 43 -9.07 -17.13 -3.60
N THR A 44 -9.74 -18.26 -3.47
CA THR A 44 -10.64 -18.53 -2.35
C THR A 44 -9.84 -18.88 -1.08
N ALA A 45 -10.46 -18.73 0.09
CA ALA A 45 -9.86 -19.15 1.35
C ALA A 45 -9.46 -20.64 1.31
N LYS A 46 -10.34 -21.52 0.79
CA LYS A 46 -10.06 -22.97 0.66
C LYS A 46 -8.81 -23.26 -0.17
N ARG A 47 -8.63 -22.57 -1.30
CA ARG A 47 -7.45 -22.75 -2.17
C ARG A 47 -6.17 -22.30 -1.44
N THR A 48 -6.21 -21.15 -0.78
CA THR A 48 -5.10 -20.62 0.01
C THR A 48 -4.69 -21.60 1.11
N MET A 49 -5.67 -22.11 1.87
CA MET A 49 -5.39 -23.03 2.97
C MET A 49 -4.86 -24.39 2.51
N ARG A 50 -5.27 -24.87 1.32
CA ARG A 50 -4.68 -26.09 0.74
C ARG A 50 -3.18 -25.91 0.44
N GLY A 51 -2.82 -24.80 -0.21
CA GLY A 51 -1.39 -24.51 -0.47
C GLY A 51 -0.58 -24.32 0.82
N ALA A 52 -1.17 -23.66 1.83
CA ALA A 52 -0.52 -23.48 3.13
C ALA A 52 -0.34 -24.81 3.88
N GLN A 53 -1.32 -25.72 3.79
CA GLN A 53 -1.22 -27.06 4.37
C GLN A 53 -0.04 -27.82 3.76
N SER A 54 0.06 -27.87 2.43
CA SER A 54 1.18 -28.55 1.75
C SER A 54 2.54 -27.96 2.12
N LEU A 55 2.65 -26.63 2.19
CA LEU A 55 3.90 -25.99 2.63
C LEU A 55 4.26 -26.30 4.09
N TYR A 56 3.26 -26.46 4.97
CA TYR A 56 3.48 -26.77 6.38
C TYR A 56 3.90 -28.23 6.58
N GLU A 57 3.21 -29.17 5.92
CA GLU A 57 3.52 -30.61 6.00
C GLU A 57 4.93 -30.93 5.51
N GLU A 58 5.37 -30.22 4.47
CA GLU A 58 6.72 -30.32 3.91
C GLU A 58 7.76 -29.45 4.67
N GLY A 59 7.35 -28.78 5.75
CA GLY A 59 8.25 -28.07 6.66
C GLY A 59 8.78 -26.73 6.16
N PHE A 60 8.17 -26.11 5.14
CA PHE A 60 8.62 -24.83 4.58
C PHE A 60 8.08 -23.60 5.30
N ILE A 61 6.92 -23.72 5.97
CA ILE A 61 6.33 -22.62 6.75
C ILE A 61 5.91 -23.09 8.14
N THR A 62 5.77 -22.14 9.07
CA THR A 62 5.18 -22.36 10.39
C THR A 62 3.69 -22.70 10.29
N TYR A 63 3.07 -23.10 11.41
CA TYR A 63 1.67 -23.49 11.43
C TYR A 63 0.75 -22.36 10.92
N HIS A 64 0.00 -22.65 9.86
CA HIS A 64 -0.72 -21.68 9.05
C HIS A 64 -2.10 -21.30 9.62
N ARG A 65 -2.53 -21.89 10.74
CA ARG A 65 -3.76 -21.57 11.47
C ARG A 65 -3.43 -20.84 12.77
N THR A 66 -3.18 -19.54 12.65
CA THR A 66 -2.70 -18.66 13.71
C THR A 66 -3.35 -17.29 13.60
N ASP A 67 -3.68 -16.70 14.75
CA ASP A 67 -4.11 -15.31 14.90
C ASP A 67 -2.98 -14.39 15.41
N SER A 68 -1.79 -14.96 15.62
CA SER A 68 -0.62 -14.27 16.16
C SER A 68 0.24 -13.62 15.08
N THR A 69 0.74 -12.42 15.38
CA THR A 69 1.79 -11.75 14.59
C THR A 69 3.16 -11.86 15.25
N ASN A 70 3.29 -12.68 16.30
CA ASN A 70 4.53 -12.86 17.03
C ASN A 70 5.58 -13.60 16.18
N LEU A 71 6.85 -13.29 16.39
CA LEU A 71 7.99 -13.95 15.76
C LEU A 71 8.96 -14.37 16.85
N SER A 72 9.47 -15.60 16.76
CA SER A 72 10.54 -16.08 17.64
C SER A 72 11.80 -15.22 17.50
N THR A 73 12.60 -15.17 18.57
CA THR A 73 13.85 -14.40 18.58
C THR A 73 14.80 -14.91 17.50
N GLU A 74 14.87 -16.22 17.30
CA GLU A 74 15.68 -16.89 16.27
C GLU A 74 15.24 -16.44 14.87
N ALA A 75 13.93 -16.41 14.60
CA ALA A 75 13.41 -15.97 13.32
C ALA A 75 13.71 -14.49 13.03
N VAL A 76 13.58 -13.63 14.05
CA VAL A 76 13.92 -12.20 13.96
C VAL A 76 15.41 -12.01 13.67
N LEU A 77 16.29 -12.76 14.34
CA LEU A 77 17.73 -12.69 14.09
C LEU A 77 18.08 -13.16 12.67
N ALA A 78 17.52 -14.29 12.24
CA ALA A 78 17.76 -14.86 10.92
C ALA A 78 17.33 -13.90 9.79
N VAL A 79 16.10 -13.38 9.86
CA VAL A 79 15.59 -12.48 8.82
C VAL A 79 16.33 -11.14 8.79
N ARG A 80 16.73 -10.61 9.94
CA ARG A 80 17.53 -9.37 10.01
C ARG A 80 18.95 -9.58 9.45
N GLY A 81 19.56 -10.73 9.73
CA GLY A 81 20.83 -11.15 9.14
C GLY A 81 20.73 -11.25 7.62
N PHE A 82 19.68 -11.92 7.13
CA PHE A 82 19.40 -12.02 5.70
C PHE A 82 19.21 -10.65 5.05
N ILE A 83 18.42 -9.76 5.66
CA ILE A 83 18.20 -8.40 5.15
C ILE A 83 19.51 -7.63 5.05
N ARG A 84 20.32 -7.65 6.11
CA ARG A 84 21.64 -6.98 6.12
C ARG A 84 22.53 -7.51 5.00
N ASN A 85 22.60 -8.82 4.84
CA ASN A 85 23.47 -9.44 3.86
C ASN A 85 23.00 -9.15 2.43
N VAL A 86 21.69 -9.21 2.15
CA VAL A 86 21.12 -9.13 0.79
C VAL A 86 20.86 -7.70 0.34
N PHE A 87 20.33 -6.85 1.21
CA PHE A 87 19.92 -5.50 0.87
C PHE A 87 20.86 -4.42 1.42
N GLY A 88 21.67 -4.77 2.43
CA GLY A 88 22.56 -3.83 3.12
C GLY A 88 21.92 -3.19 4.35
N SER A 89 22.77 -2.61 5.21
CA SER A 89 22.37 -2.03 6.50
C SER A 89 21.33 -0.91 6.38
N ASN A 90 21.27 -0.18 5.26
CA ASN A 90 20.31 0.90 5.03
C ASN A 90 18.85 0.43 5.04
N TYR A 91 18.61 -0.85 4.71
CA TYR A 91 17.27 -1.46 4.69
C TYR A 91 16.87 -2.09 6.04
N LEU A 92 17.79 -2.11 7.01
CA LEU A 92 17.56 -2.69 8.32
C LEU A 92 17.24 -1.58 9.35
N PRO A 93 16.10 -1.63 10.05
CA PRO A 93 15.84 -0.70 11.14
C PRO A 93 16.79 -0.99 12.31
N PRO A 94 17.18 0.05 13.07
CA PRO A 94 18.17 -0.07 14.15
C PRO A 94 17.74 -1.11 15.19
N GLN A 95 16.46 -1.14 15.52
CA GLN A 95 15.84 -2.14 16.40
C GLN A 95 14.92 -3.08 15.60
N ALA A 96 14.73 -4.29 16.13
CA ALA A 96 13.76 -5.23 15.58
C ALA A 96 12.33 -4.66 15.70
N ARG A 97 11.50 -4.88 14.68
CA ARG A 97 10.10 -4.47 14.73
C ARG A 97 9.30 -5.51 15.51
N ILE A 98 8.52 -5.05 16.48
CA ILE A 98 7.64 -5.89 17.28
C ILE A 98 6.19 -5.57 16.91
N TYR A 99 5.42 -6.60 16.56
CA TYR A 99 4.01 -6.48 16.19
C TYR A 99 3.13 -7.11 17.26
N LYS A 100 2.29 -6.30 17.89
CA LYS A 100 1.37 -6.76 18.93
C LYS A 100 0.18 -7.48 18.33
N THR A 101 -0.07 -8.70 18.79
CA THR A 101 -1.29 -9.45 18.49
C THR A 101 -2.49 -8.75 19.15
N LYS A 102 -3.58 -8.55 18.39
CA LYS A 102 -4.79 -7.86 18.89
C LYS A 102 -5.80 -8.79 19.58
N SER A 103 -5.67 -10.10 19.38
CA SER A 103 -6.56 -11.11 19.95
C SER A 103 -6.22 -11.37 21.41
N LYS A 104 -7.21 -11.22 22.31
CA LYS A 104 -7.09 -11.56 23.75
C LYS A 104 -7.10 -13.07 24.01
N VAL A 105 -7.45 -13.88 23.00
CA VAL A 105 -7.59 -15.34 23.07
C VAL A 105 -6.43 -16.05 22.36
N ALA A 106 -5.58 -15.30 21.65
CA ALA A 106 -4.35 -15.84 21.06
C ALA A 106 -3.51 -16.46 22.18
N GLN A 107 -3.35 -17.78 22.14
CA GLN A 107 -2.36 -18.43 22.99
C GLN A 107 -0.99 -17.86 22.58
N GLU A 108 -0.31 -17.20 23.52
CA GLU A 108 0.97 -16.50 23.29
C GLU A 108 2.07 -17.41 22.73
N ALA A 109 1.86 -18.74 22.75
CA ALA A 109 2.74 -19.76 22.19
C ALA A 109 2.69 -19.90 20.65
N HIS A 110 1.72 -19.27 19.95
CA HIS A 110 1.65 -19.39 18.50
C HIS A 110 2.47 -18.30 17.77
N GLU A 111 3.25 -18.76 16.80
CA GLU A 111 4.01 -17.89 15.91
C GLU A 111 3.18 -17.43 14.71
N ALA A 112 3.56 -16.32 14.08
CA ALA A 112 3.02 -15.89 12.81
C ALA A 112 3.36 -16.87 11.69
N ILE A 113 2.63 -16.79 10.57
CA ILE A 113 2.91 -17.56 9.36
C ILE A 113 4.14 -16.96 8.67
N ARG A 114 5.24 -17.71 8.69
CA ARG A 114 6.53 -17.32 8.10
C ARG A 114 7.26 -18.55 7.54
N PRO A 115 8.29 -18.36 6.70
CA PRO A 115 9.21 -19.43 6.34
C PRO A 115 9.92 -20.00 7.58
N THR A 116 10.16 -21.31 7.58
CA THR A 116 11.01 -21.99 8.57
C THR A 116 12.48 -21.67 8.33
N ASP A 117 12.91 -21.68 7.07
CA ASP A 117 14.24 -21.28 6.59
C ASP A 117 14.12 -20.06 5.66
N ILE A 118 14.76 -18.94 6.03
CA ILE A 118 14.74 -17.69 5.26
C ILE A 118 15.60 -17.77 3.99
N GLU A 119 16.58 -18.67 3.98
CA GLU A 119 17.45 -18.92 2.84
C GLU A 119 16.81 -19.88 1.83
N THR A 120 15.58 -20.34 2.06
CA THR A 120 14.78 -21.00 1.02
C THR A 120 13.96 -19.96 0.27
N VAL A 121 13.99 -20.00 -1.06
CA VAL A 121 13.24 -19.08 -1.93
C VAL A 121 12.42 -19.82 -2.97
N SER A 122 11.35 -19.19 -3.43
CA SER A 122 10.66 -19.64 -4.64
C SER A 122 11.49 -19.27 -5.88
N ALA A 123 11.37 -20.07 -6.94
CA ALA A 123 11.92 -19.76 -8.26
C ALA A 123 11.54 -18.34 -8.77
N SER A 124 10.36 -17.85 -8.37
CA SER A 124 9.89 -16.50 -8.73
C SER A 124 10.67 -15.35 -8.07
N ASP A 125 11.46 -15.65 -7.04
CA ASP A 125 12.18 -14.66 -6.23
C ASP A 125 13.69 -14.69 -6.46
N LEU A 126 14.18 -15.53 -7.39
CA LEU A 126 15.61 -15.70 -7.67
C LEU A 126 16.33 -14.43 -8.11
N LYS A 127 15.60 -13.48 -8.70
CA LYS A 127 16.16 -12.16 -9.03
C LYS A 127 16.61 -11.39 -7.80
N ILE A 128 16.02 -11.66 -6.63
CA ILE A 128 16.37 -11.02 -5.35
C ILE A 128 17.66 -11.62 -4.78
N THR A 129 17.99 -12.87 -5.13
CA THR A 129 19.04 -13.66 -4.47
C THR A 129 20.12 -14.20 -5.41
N ALA A 130 20.18 -13.72 -6.66
CA ALA A 130 20.96 -14.29 -7.77
C ALA A 130 22.47 -14.55 -7.54
N ASN A 131 23.05 -14.09 -6.43
CA ASN A 131 24.48 -14.22 -6.10
C ASN A 131 24.75 -14.94 -4.76
N LYS A 132 23.82 -15.78 -4.26
CA LYS A 132 23.96 -16.40 -2.93
C LYS A 132 23.57 -17.88 -2.91
N ASN A 133 24.17 -18.61 -1.97
CA ASN A 133 23.83 -20.01 -1.65
C ASN A 133 22.42 -20.06 -1.05
N VAL A 134 21.39 -20.08 -1.91
CA VAL A 134 19.99 -20.06 -1.51
C VAL A 134 19.35 -21.38 -1.92
N LYS A 135 18.56 -21.98 -1.04
CA LYS A 135 17.81 -23.21 -1.33
C LYS A 135 16.57 -22.88 -2.13
N HIS A 136 16.09 -23.85 -2.91
CA HIS A 136 14.91 -23.69 -3.73
C HIS A 136 13.78 -24.57 -3.20
N LEU A 137 12.56 -24.03 -3.24
CA LEU A 137 11.37 -24.85 -3.07
C LEU A 137 11.34 -25.96 -4.13
N PRO A 138 11.07 -27.21 -3.75
CA PRO A 138 10.96 -28.31 -4.70
C PRO A 138 9.85 -28.06 -5.73
N GLU A 139 10.09 -28.44 -6.99
CA GLU A 139 9.13 -28.22 -8.08
C GLU A 139 7.83 -29.00 -7.89
N GLN A 140 7.89 -30.18 -7.25
CA GLN A 140 6.74 -31.06 -7.03
C GLN A 140 5.65 -30.47 -6.13
N LEU A 141 5.93 -29.41 -5.36
CA LEU A 141 4.94 -28.70 -4.55
C LEU A 141 3.85 -28.02 -5.40
N GLY A 142 4.12 -27.82 -6.69
CA GLY A 142 3.19 -27.22 -7.63
C GLY A 142 3.08 -25.70 -7.51
N ARG A 143 2.45 -25.11 -8.52
CA ARG A 143 2.43 -23.64 -8.73
C ARG A 143 1.84 -22.85 -7.56
N ASP A 144 0.77 -23.34 -6.94
CA ASP A 144 0.08 -22.62 -5.87
C ASP A 144 0.95 -22.52 -4.61
N ALA A 145 1.63 -23.60 -4.22
CA ALA A 145 2.55 -23.57 -3.07
C ALA A 145 3.70 -22.58 -3.30
N HIS A 146 4.28 -22.54 -4.51
CA HIS A 146 5.33 -21.59 -4.86
C HIS A 146 4.85 -20.13 -4.80
N LEU A 147 3.69 -19.82 -5.37
CA LEU A 147 3.12 -18.47 -5.33
C LEU A 147 2.78 -18.02 -3.90
N LEU A 148 2.23 -18.93 -3.09
CA LEU A 148 1.87 -18.65 -1.71
C LEU A 148 3.10 -18.47 -0.83
N TYR A 149 4.12 -19.32 -0.99
CA TYR A 149 5.37 -19.19 -0.27
C TYR A 149 6.08 -17.88 -0.62
N SER A 150 6.16 -17.50 -1.90
CA SER A 150 6.72 -16.19 -2.31
C SER A 150 6.02 -15.03 -1.60
N LEU A 151 4.69 -15.10 -1.48
CA LEU A 151 3.90 -14.09 -0.76
C LEU A 151 4.26 -14.05 0.74
N ILE A 152 4.33 -15.21 1.40
CA ILE A 152 4.69 -15.36 2.82
C ILE A 152 6.12 -14.86 3.08
N TRP A 153 7.07 -15.31 2.27
CA TRP A 153 8.49 -14.96 2.36
C TRP A 153 8.72 -13.45 2.22
N LYS A 154 8.12 -12.81 1.21
CA LYS A 154 8.18 -11.35 1.03
C LYS A 154 7.59 -10.60 2.21
N ARG A 155 6.45 -11.05 2.75
CA ARG A 155 5.82 -10.41 3.92
C ARG A 155 6.71 -10.53 5.16
N PHE A 156 7.30 -11.69 5.38
CA PHE A 156 8.19 -11.94 6.51
C PHE A 156 9.46 -11.08 6.46
N LEU A 157 10.10 -10.97 5.29
CA LEU A 157 11.21 -10.01 5.11
C LEU A 157 10.78 -8.57 5.33
N ALA A 158 9.72 -8.14 4.63
CA ALA A 158 9.23 -6.77 4.66
C ALA A 158 8.96 -6.30 6.10
N CYS A 159 8.37 -7.16 6.95
CA CYS A 159 8.02 -6.80 8.32
C CYS A 159 9.23 -6.48 9.20
N GLN A 160 10.45 -6.84 8.82
CA GLN A 160 11.69 -6.47 9.54
C GLN A 160 12.56 -5.46 8.77
N MET A 161 12.07 -4.91 7.65
CA MET A 161 12.76 -3.87 6.89
C MET A 161 12.40 -2.45 7.36
N ARG A 162 13.20 -1.48 6.92
CA ARG A 162 12.96 -0.04 7.15
C ARG A 162 11.72 0.45 6.38
N GLU A 163 11.04 1.46 6.92
CA GLU A 163 9.92 2.12 6.24
C GLU A 163 10.34 2.66 4.87
N ALA A 164 9.35 2.80 3.98
CA ALA A 164 9.54 3.61 2.79
C ALA A 164 9.28 5.08 3.11
N LEU A 165 10.08 5.95 2.49
CA LEU A 165 9.99 7.40 2.66
C LEU A 165 9.53 8.04 1.36
N PHE A 166 8.57 8.94 1.48
CA PHE A 166 8.00 9.70 0.38
C PHE A 166 8.05 11.18 0.68
N ASP A 167 8.39 12.00 -0.30
CA ASP A 167 8.13 13.44 -0.25
C ASP A 167 6.74 13.68 -0.81
N GLN A 168 5.78 14.02 0.05
CA GLN A 168 4.43 14.41 -0.38
C GLN A 168 4.36 15.92 -0.52
N THR A 169 4.10 16.39 -1.74
CA THR A 169 3.95 17.80 -2.08
C THR A 169 2.47 18.13 -2.29
N SER A 170 1.95 19.11 -1.56
CA SER A 170 0.61 19.66 -1.78
C SER A 170 0.74 21.09 -2.32
N VAL A 171 0.01 21.39 -3.39
CA VAL A 171 0.04 22.69 -4.05
C VAL A 171 -1.37 23.27 -4.03
N ALA A 172 -1.50 24.47 -3.48
CA ALA A 172 -2.72 25.26 -3.60
C ALA A 172 -2.56 26.25 -4.77
N VAL A 173 -3.52 26.22 -5.70
CA VAL A 173 -3.57 27.15 -6.84
C VAL A 173 -4.79 28.04 -6.67
N SER A 174 -4.53 29.34 -6.61
CA SER A 174 -5.56 30.36 -6.63
C SER A 174 -5.99 30.64 -8.06
N ALA A 175 -7.29 30.60 -8.34
CA ALA A 175 -7.89 31.09 -9.56
C ALA A 175 -8.72 32.34 -9.24
N LYS A 176 -8.20 33.52 -9.63
CA LYS A 176 -8.87 34.80 -9.39
C LYS A 176 -9.74 35.16 -10.59
N THR A 177 -11.03 35.40 -10.36
CA THR A 177 -11.95 35.99 -11.33
C THR A 177 -12.30 37.42 -10.90
N VAL A 178 -13.05 38.15 -11.74
CA VAL A 178 -13.49 39.52 -11.44
C VAL A 178 -14.29 39.62 -10.14
N SER A 179 -15.04 38.59 -9.78
CA SER A 179 -15.99 38.62 -8.66
C SER A 179 -15.67 37.63 -7.53
N THR A 180 -14.80 36.64 -7.75
CA THR A 180 -14.59 35.55 -6.78
C THR A 180 -13.20 34.94 -6.92
N ARG A 181 -12.65 34.47 -5.79
CA ARG A 181 -11.42 33.67 -5.76
C ARG A 181 -11.78 32.21 -5.51
N TYR A 182 -11.24 31.31 -6.33
CA TYR A 182 -11.37 29.86 -6.17
C TYR A 182 -10.00 29.26 -5.82
N THR A 183 -9.98 28.16 -5.06
CA THR A 183 -8.75 27.44 -4.73
C THR A 183 -8.80 26.01 -5.25
N PHE A 184 -7.83 25.63 -6.07
CA PHE A 184 -7.61 24.27 -6.55
C PHE A 184 -6.48 23.63 -5.77
N ARG A 185 -6.52 22.30 -5.62
CA ARG A 185 -5.43 21.55 -4.97
C ARG A 185 -4.88 20.49 -5.93
N ALA A 186 -3.56 20.43 -6.02
CA ALA A 186 -2.84 19.23 -6.43
C ALA A 186 -2.14 18.61 -5.23
N SER A 187 -2.01 17.30 -5.28
CA SER A 187 -1.07 16.57 -4.44
C SER A 187 -0.20 15.70 -5.31
N GLY A 188 1.06 15.61 -4.94
CA GLY A 188 1.99 14.66 -5.51
C GLY A 188 2.83 13.95 -4.47
N SER A 189 3.41 12.83 -4.87
CA SER A 189 4.25 11.99 -4.05
C SER A 189 5.46 11.53 -4.84
N ARG A 190 6.64 11.65 -4.24
CA ARG A 190 7.90 11.16 -4.81
C ARG A 190 8.56 10.19 -3.83
N LEU A 191 8.87 8.99 -4.31
CA LEU A 191 9.60 8.00 -3.51
C LEU A 191 11.03 8.48 -3.26
N LYS A 192 11.38 8.71 -1.99
CA LYS A 192 12.71 9.12 -1.52
C LYS A 192 13.56 7.92 -1.12
N PHE A 193 12.93 6.93 -0.48
CA PHE A 193 13.56 5.66 -0.12
C PHE A 193 12.54 4.53 -0.22
N ASP A 194 12.87 3.47 -0.96
CA ASP A 194 11.97 2.35 -1.22
C ASP A 194 11.76 1.43 -0.01
N GLY A 195 12.75 1.32 0.88
CA GLY A 195 12.65 0.52 2.11
C GLY A 195 12.10 -0.88 1.83
N PHE A 196 11.09 -1.30 2.60
CA PHE A 196 10.43 -2.59 2.40
C PHE A 196 9.71 -2.74 1.04
N LEU A 197 9.39 -1.64 0.33
CA LEU A 197 8.72 -1.69 -0.98
C LEU A 197 9.60 -2.31 -2.06
N LYS A 198 10.91 -2.36 -1.85
CA LYS A 198 11.87 -3.01 -2.76
C LYS A 198 11.52 -4.46 -3.08
N LEU A 199 10.84 -5.15 -2.16
CA LEU A 199 10.41 -6.55 -2.32
C LEU A 199 9.20 -6.73 -3.25
N TYR A 200 8.46 -5.65 -3.53
CA TYR A 200 7.22 -5.71 -4.27
C TYR A 200 7.38 -4.97 -5.60
N GLU A 201 7.12 -5.66 -6.70
CA GLU A 201 7.23 -5.10 -8.04
C GLU A 201 6.35 -3.85 -8.18
N ARG A 202 6.91 -2.79 -8.78
CA ARG A 202 6.28 -1.47 -8.90
C ARG A 202 4.86 -1.51 -9.50
N LYS A 203 4.58 -2.50 -10.37
CA LYS A 203 3.27 -2.73 -11.01
C LYS A 203 2.16 -3.21 -10.06
N THR A 204 2.50 -3.89 -8.96
CA THR A 204 1.49 -4.37 -7.98
C THR A 204 0.93 -3.27 -7.08
N TRP A 205 1.64 -2.14 -6.98
CA TRP A 205 1.21 -0.97 -6.22
C TRP A 205 0.12 -0.16 -6.91
N GLU A 206 -0.06 -0.32 -8.22
CA GLU A 206 -1.08 0.42 -8.97
C GLU A 206 -2.50 -0.06 -8.66
N ASN A 207 -2.67 -1.27 -8.12
CA ASN A 207 -3.98 -1.87 -7.86
C ASN A 207 -4.41 -1.93 -6.38
N GLU A 208 -3.50 -1.72 -5.41
CA GLU A 208 -3.87 -1.74 -3.97
C GLU A 208 -3.97 -0.36 -3.32
N GLU A 209 -3.58 0.72 -3.98
CA GLU A 209 -3.98 2.10 -3.69
C GLU A 209 -3.36 2.96 -4.80
N ALA A 210 -4.19 3.44 -5.71
CA ALA A 210 -3.79 4.23 -6.87
C ALA A 210 -3.19 5.58 -6.46
N ASP A 211 -1.92 5.67 -6.02
CA ASP A 211 -1.36 6.99 -5.66
C ASP A 211 0.17 7.17 -5.54
N SER A 212 1.04 6.42 -6.22
CA SER A 212 2.51 6.66 -6.05
C SER A 212 3.33 7.01 -7.28
N ASN A 213 2.84 6.80 -8.50
CA ASN A 213 3.62 7.11 -9.71
C ASN A 213 2.93 7.98 -10.76
N GLN A 214 1.61 8.19 -10.67
CA GLN A 214 0.86 9.10 -11.56
C GLN A 214 0.72 10.52 -11.01
N ASN A 215 1.41 10.84 -9.91
CA ASN A 215 1.24 12.08 -9.15
C ASN A 215 2.61 12.66 -8.71
N GLN A 216 3.64 12.73 -9.55
CA GLN A 216 4.80 13.58 -9.18
C GLN A 216 4.44 15.07 -9.37
N LEU A 217 4.95 16.01 -8.59
CA LEU A 217 4.91 17.45 -8.92
C LEU A 217 5.83 17.69 -10.15
N PRO A 218 5.63 18.61 -11.13
CA PRO A 218 6.80 19.19 -11.77
C PRO A 218 7.48 20.12 -10.74
N LYS A 219 8.65 20.67 -11.07
CA LYS A 219 9.18 21.75 -10.24
C LYS A 219 8.27 22.96 -10.40
N LEU A 220 7.80 23.48 -9.28
CA LEU A 220 6.89 24.61 -9.19
C LEU A 220 7.45 25.61 -8.18
N SER A 221 7.15 26.89 -8.39
CA SER A 221 7.54 27.97 -7.47
C SER A 221 6.31 28.70 -6.93
N GLU A 222 6.38 29.19 -5.70
CA GLU A 222 5.32 30.04 -5.17
C GLU A 222 5.17 31.30 -6.01
N SER A 223 3.94 31.81 -6.13
CA SER A 223 3.58 32.94 -6.97
C SER A 223 3.71 32.74 -8.48
N GLU A 224 4.12 31.55 -8.95
CA GLU A 224 4.18 31.21 -10.38
C GLU A 224 2.80 31.31 -11.04
N ILE A 225 2.73 32.00 -12.18
CA ILE A 225 1.50 32.14 -12.98
C ILE A 225 1.36 30.92 -13.86
N LEU A 226 0.16 30.32 -13.87
CA LEU A 226 -0.11 29.09 -14.58
C LEU A 226 -1.08 29.31 -15.75
N THR A 227 -0.80 28.65 -16.88
CA THR A 227 -1.68 28.70 -18.06
C THR A 227 -2.72 27.60 -18.03
N LEU A 228 -3.99 27.97 -17.98
CA LEU A 228 -5.11 27.03 -18.10
C LEU A 228 -5.07 26.31 -19.46
N LEU A 229 -4.91 24.98 -19.47
CA LEU A 229 -5.01 24.20 -20.71
C LEU A 229 -6.44 23.68 -20.96
N LYS A 230 -7.08 23.16 -19.92
CA LYS A 230 -8.40 22.54 -20.03
C LYS A 230 -9.15 22.55 -18.70
N LEU A 231 -10.46 22.77 -18.77
CA LEU A 231 -11.40 22.51 -17.67
C LEU A 231 -12.20 21.25 -18.01
N MET A 232 -12.16 20.25 -17.14
CA MET A 232 -13.02 19.06 -17.30
C MET A 232 -14.01 18.98 -16.13
N PRO A 233 -15.25 19.47 -16.30
CA PRO A 233 -16.28 19.28 -15.29
C PRO A 233 -16.63 17.80 -15.17
N ARG A 234 -16.73 17.34 -13.94
CA ARG A 234 -17.23 16.03 -13.56
C ARG A 234 -18.32 16.25 -12.53
N GLN A 235 -19.32 15.38 -12.55
CA GLN A 235 -20.31 15.30 -11.49
C GLN A 235 -20.01 13.99 -10.75
N LYS A 236 -19.98 14.06 -9.42
CA LYS A 236 -19.88 12.87 -8.57
C LYS A 236 -21.16 12.75 -7.77
N PHE A 237 -21.64 11.52 -7.63
CA PHE A 237 -22.71 11.18 -6.72
C PHE A 237 -22.10 10.54 -5.47
N THR A 238 -22.75 10.72 -4.33
CA THR A 238 -22.42 9.96 -3.13
C THR A 238 -22.83 8.51 -3.38
N GLU A 239 -21.88 7.60 -3.26
CA GLU A 239 -22.18 6.18 -3.34
C GLU A 239 -22.67 5.69 -1.97
N PRO A 240 -23.68 4.82 -1.90
CA PRO A 240 -24.04 4.16 -0.66
C PRO A 240 -22.84 3.32 -0.15
N PRO A 241 -22.77 3.02 1.16
CA PRO A 241 -21.69 2.21 1.71
C PRO A 241 -21.51 0.92 0.91
N THR A 242 -20.27 0.63 0.51
CA THR A 242 -19.96 -0.58 -0.25
C THR A 242 -20.54 -1.80 0.46
N ARG A 243 -21.34 -2.61 -0.25
CA ARG A 243 -21.85 -3.86 0.31
C ARG A 243 -20.67 -4.67 0.86
N LEU A 244 -20.86 -5.29 2.03
CA LEU A 244 -19.93 -6.28 2.54
C LEU A 244 -19.83 -7.39 1.49
N SER A 245 -18.82 -7.34 0.63
CA SER A 245 -18.50 -8.50 -0.17
C SER A 245 -18.08 -9.61 0.80
N LYS A 246 -18.31 -10.88 0.43
CA LYS A 246 -17.77 -12.05 1.16
C LYS A 246 -16.27 -11.94 1.51
N LYS A 247 -15.54 -10.98 0.92
CA LYS A 247 -14.11 -10.67 1.13
C LYS A 247 -13.77 -9.93 2.44
N ARG A 248 -14.75 -9.44 3.22
CA ARG A 248 -14.48 -8.70 4.47
C ARG A 248 -15.12 -9.38 5.69
N ASN A 249 -14.92 -10.68 5.86
CA ASN A 249 -15.41 -11.39 7.04
C ASN A 249 -14.27 -11.71 7.99
N ALA A 250 -14.21 -10.95 9.10
CA ALA A 250 -13.70 -11.38 10.40
C ALA A 250 -14.00 -10.36 11.52
N ASN A 251 -14.10 -9.05 11.22
CA ASN A 251 -14.14 -8.00 12.26
C ASN A 251 -15.38 -7.10 12.29
N SER A 252 -16.43 -7.37 11.49
CA SER A 252 -17.59 -6.46 11.34
C SER A 252 -18.86 -6.88 12.09
N LEU A 253 -18.80 -7.87 12.97
CA LEU A 253 -20.00 -8.37 13.68
C LEU A 253 -20.35 -7.62 14.98
N GLN A 254 -19.60 -6.58 15.38
CA GLN A 254 -19.77 -5.99 16.72
C GLN A 254 -20.39 -4.58 16.78
N LEU A 255 -20.65 -3.90 15.67
CA LEU A 255 -21.18 -2.53 15.73
C LEU A 255 -22.23 -2.30 14.64
N ILE A 256 -23.48 -2.70 14.91
CA ILE A 256 -24.66 -2.20 14.21
C ILE A 256 -25.69 -1.82 15.26
N TRP A 257 -25.64 -0.57 15.69
CA TRP A 257 -26.79 0.21 16.13
C TRP A 257 -26.50 1.66 15.73
N VAL A 258 -27.29 2.22 14.81
CA VAL A 258 -27.84 3.60 14.82
C VAL A 258 -28.75 3.78 13.59
N LEU A 259 -29.87 4.43 13.85
CA LEU A 259 -31.08 4.69 13.05
C LEU A 259 -30.85 5.50 11.75
N PRO A 260 -31.81 5.46 10.79
CA PRO A 260 -31.73 6.25 9.57
C PRO A 260 -32.26 7.67 9.80
N SER A 261 -31.53 8.67 9.31
CA SER A 261 -32.09 10.01 9.07
C SER A 261 -31.55 10.51 7.73
N MET A 262 -32.45 10.54 6.75
CA MET A 262 -32.24 11.13 5.42
C MET A 262 -31.97 12.62 5.56
N ILE A 263 -30.85 13.09 5.01
CA ILE A 263 -30.63 14.50 4.71
C ILE A 263 -30.08 14.60 3.28
N PHE A 264 -30.89 15.16 2.40
CA PHE A 264 -30.52 15.57 1.03
C PHE A 264 -29.63 16.81 1.09
N TRP A 265 -28.49 16.83 0.39
CA TRP A 265 -27.76 18.07 0.06
C TRP A 265 -27.27 18.07 -1.39
N LEU A 266 -27.38 19.26 -2.00
CA LEU A 266 -27.20 19.56 -3.42
C LEU A 266 -25.79 19.30 -3.98
N SER A 267 -25.79 18.97 -5.27
CA SER A 267 -24.72 18.66 -6.22
C SER A 267 -23.45 19.51 -6.13
N ILE A 268 -22.28 18.86 -6.23
CA ILE A 268 -20.96 19.50 -6.39
C ILE A 268 -20.27 18.97 -7.67
N PHE A 269 -19.82 19.89 -8.52
CA PHE A 269 -19.06 19.61 -9.74
C PHE A 269 -17.54 19.67 -9.50
N PRO A 270 -16.78 18.56 -9.45
CA PRO A 270 -15.32 18.61 -9.57
C PRO A 270 -14.88 19.04 -10.97
N ILE A 271 -14.03 20.07 -11.08
CA ILE A 271 -13.40 20.49 -12.33
C ILE A 271 -11.91 20.12 -12.28
N PHE A 272 -11.41 19.40 -13.29
CA PHE A 272 -9.98 19.11 -13.44
C PHE A 272 -9.29 20.19 -14.30
N LEU A 273 -8.08 20.58 -13.88
CA LEU A 273 -7.16 21.49 -14.56
C LEU A 273 -5.91 20.75 -15.02
N ILE A 274 -5.33 21.18 -16.14
CA ILE A 274 -4.03 20.75 -16.63
C ILE A 274 -3.18 22.02 -16.87
N PHE A 275 -1.95 22.04 -16.34
CA PHE A 275 -0.99 23.14 -16.47
C PHE A 275 0.32 22.66 -17.12
N HIS A 276 1.14 23.56 -17.66
CA HIS A 276 2.42 23.25 -18.32
C HIS A 276 3.64 23.54 -17.43
N SER A 277 4.33 22.48 -17.02
CA SER A 277 5.79 22.28 -17.07
C SER A 277 5.98 20.75 -17.07
N PRO A 278 6.87 20.15 -17.87
CA PRO A 278 6.76 18.73 -18.24
C PRO A 278 6.86 17.79 -17.01
N PRO A 279 5.99 16.75 -16.87
CA PRO A 279 4.79 16.37 -17.63
C PRO A 279 3.48 16.96 -17.03
N ALA A 280 2.34 16.79 -17.69
CA ALA A 280 1.05 17.40 -17.33
C ALA A 280 0.33 16.75 -16.11
N TRP A 281 -0.30 17.56 -15.24
CA TRP A 281 -0.91 17.11 -13.96
C TRP A 281 -2.42 17.35 -13.84
N ARG A 282 -3.05 16.67 -12.87
CA ARG A 282 -4.49 16.71 -12.57
C ARG A 282 -4.75 17.30 -11.18
N MET A 283 -5.64 18.28 -11.08
CA MET A 283 -6.04 18.94 -9.81
C MET A 283 -7.53 18.74 -9.50
N SER A 284 -7.90 18.79 -8.21
CA SER A 284 -9.29 18.71 -7.72
C SER A 284 -9.63 19.88 -6.79
N TRP A 285 -10.92 20.26 -6.74
CA TRP A 285 -11.45 21.37 -5.96
C TRP A 285 -12.13 20.89 -4.66
N MET A 286 -11.99 21.63 -3.57
CA MET A 286 -12.81 21.56 -2.35
C MET A 286 -13.02 22.99 -1.83
N ARG A 287 -14.23 23.28 -1.31
CA ARG A 287 -14.53 24.54 -0.61
C ARG A 287 -13.65 24.71 0.62
#